data_AF-A0A1W2EI38-F1
#
_entry.id   AF-A0A1W2EI38-F1
#
_cell.length_a   1.000
_cell.length_b   1.000
_cell.length_c   1.000
_cell.angle_alpha   90.00
_cell.angle_beta   90.00
_cell.angle_gamma   90.00
#
_symmetry.space_group_name_H-M   'P 1'
#
loop_
_entity.id
_entity.type
_entity.pdbx_description
1 polymer ?
#
loop_
_entity_poly.entity_id
_entity_poly.type
_entity_poly.pdbx_seq_one_letter_code
_entity_poly.pdbx_strand_id
1 'polypeptide(L)'
;MNLDKYITAILEEIRGTENYQQVEAVLIASVKQVREKEYGSVKYFTELEKSIECLSPLALNSTQFSCFRYALIFLRLLSKEEKTAGLPA
;
A
#
# COMPACT_ATOMS: atom_id res chain seq x y z
N MET A 1 1.63 -1.83 17.30
CA MET A 1 2.54 -2.25 16.20
C MET A 1 3.27 -0.99 15.73
N ASN A 2 4.54 -1.04 15.32
CA ASN A 2 5.16 0.13 14.69
C ASN A 2 4.83 0.11 13.19
N LEU A 3 4.98 1.26 12.53
CA LEU A 3 4.66 1.42 11.11
C LEU A 3 5.39 0.37 10.25
N ASP A 4 6.66 0.09 10.51
CA ASP A 4 7.45 -0.88 9.73
C ASP A 4 6.84 -2.28 9.74
N LYS A 5 6.46 -2.80 10.93
CA LYS A 5 5.79 -4.11 11.04
C LYS A 5 4.43 -4.11 10.34
N TYR A 6 3.74 -2.98 10.35
CA TYR A 6 2.48 -2.83 9.61
C TYR A 6 2.71 -2.87 8.10
N ILE A 7 3.71 -2.15 7.59
CA ILE A 7 4.11 -2.21 6.18
C ILE A 7 4.46 -3.65 5.80
N THR A 8 5.26 -4.36 6.61
CA THR A 8 5.57 -5.77 6.36
C THR A 8 4.31 -6.64 6.26
N ALA A 9 3.33 -6.45 7.15
CA ALA A 9 2.07 -7.20 7.09
C ALA A 9 1.30 -6.91 5.79
N ILE A 10 1.21 -5.65 5.38
CA ILE A 10 0.54 -5.27 4.12
C ILE A 10 1.26 -5.88 2.90
N LEU A 11 2.59 -5.93 2.88
CA LEU A 11 3.33 -6.57 1.79
C LEU A 11 3.03 -8.07 1.70
N GLU A 12 2.93 -8.76 2.83
CA GLU A 12 2.59 -10.18 2.84
C GLU A 12 1.13 -10.44 2.45
N GLU A 13 0.21 -9.54 2.83
CA GLU A 13 -1.18 -9.59 2.35
C GLU A 13 -1.24 -9.40 0.83
N ILE A 14 -0.56 -8.40 0.26
CA ILE A 14 -0.50 -8.17 -1.20
C ILE A 14 0.15 -9.38 -1.90
N ARG A 15 1.20 -9.97 -1.32
CA ARG A 15 1.87 -11.16 -1.87
C ARG A 15 0.93 -12.36 -2.01
N GLY A 16 -0.08 -12.47 -1.14
CA GLY A 16 -1.10 -13.51 -1.16
C GLY A 16 -2.29 -13.23 -2.09
N THR A 17 -2.34 -12.07 -2.73
CA THR A 17 -3.43 -11.74 -3.66
C THR A 17 -3.26 -12.40 -5.03
N GLU A 18 -4.38 -12.71 -5.66
CA GLU A 18 -4.44 -13.36 -6.98
C GLU A 18 -4.87 -12.41 -8.09
N ASN A 19 -5.42 -11.24 -7.73
CA ASN A 19 -5.96 -10.27 -8.67
C ASN A 19 -5.97 -8.85 -8.11
N TYR A 20 -6.19 -7.89 -9.00
CA TYR A 20 -6.15 -6.47 -8.69
C TYR A 20 -7.26 -6.04 -7.72
N GLN A 21 -8.45 -6.64 -7.78
CA GLN A 21 -9.54 -6.31 -6.85
C GLN A 21 -9.17 -6.64 -5.40
N GLN A 22 -8.46 -7.75 -5.18
CA GLN A 22 -7.95 -8.10 -3.85
C GLN A 22 -6.86 -7.13 -3.38
N VAL A 23 -5.97 -6.68 -4.28
CA VAL A 23 -4.98 -5.64 -3.96
C VAL A 23 -5.66 -4.34 -3.52
N GLU A 24 -6.69 -3.89 -4.23
CA GLU A 24 -7.46 -2.70 -3.86
C GLU A 24 -8.07 -2.84 -2.47
N ALA A 25 -8.69 -3.99 -2.18
CA ALA A 25 -9.31 -4.25 -0.88
C ALA A 25 -8.29 -4.14 0.27
N VAL A 26 -7.10 -4.73 0.10
CA VAL A 26 -5.99 -4.63 1.08
C VAL A 26 -5.55 -3.16 1.26
N LEU A 27 -5.38 -2.42 0.15
CA LEU A 27 -4.92 -1.03 0.21
C LEU A 27 -5.97 -0.08 0.82
N ILE A 28 -7.26 -0.26 0.50
CA ILE A 28 -8.35 0.53 1.08
C ILE A 28 -8.46 0.26 2.59
N ALA A 29 -8.48 -1.02 2.98
CA ALA A 29 -8.54 -1.41 4.39
C ALA A 29 -7.34 -0.87 5.17
N SER A 30 -6.16 -0.91 4.56
CA SER A 30 -4.94 -0.47 5.22
C SER A 30 -4.88 1.05 5.44
N VAL A 31 -5.32 1.85 4.47
CA VAL A 31 -5.44 3.32 4.60
C VAL A 31 -6.45 3.69 5.69
N LYS A 32 -7.59 2.99 5.76
CA LYS A 32 -8.58 3.20 6.83
C LYS A 32 -7.95 2.98 8.22
N GLN A 33 -7.22 1.89 8.41
CA GLN A 33 -6.55 1.62 9.68
C GLN A 33 -5.44 2.63 10.01
N VAL A 34 -4.76 3.18 9.01
CA VAL A 34 -3.74 4.23 9.21
C VAL A 34 -4.37 5.51 9.76
N ARG A 35 -5.57 5.87 9.27
CA ARG A 35 -6.34 6.99 9.79
C ARG A 35 -6.74 6.76 11.25
N GLU A 36 -7.14 5.54 11.60
CA GLU A 36 -7.54 5.17 12.98
C GLU A 36 -6.36 5.10 13.96
N LYS A 37 -5.15 4.76 13.48
CA LYS A 37 -3.96 4.50 14.32
C LYS A 37 -2.96 5.66 14.37
N GLU A 38 -3.28 6.82 13.78
CA GLU A 38 -2.45 8.04 13.76
C GLU A 38 -1.00 7.86 13.27
N TYR A 39 -0.69 6.87 12.42
CA TYR A 39 0.68 6.64 11.94
C TYR A 39 1.23 7.75 11.03
N GLY A 40 0.42 8.76 10.70
CA GLY A 40 0.72 9.78 9.70
C GLY A 40 0.56 9.22 8.30
N SER A 41 -0.53 9.60 7.61
CA SER A 41 -0.87 9.11 6.27
C SER A 41 0.28 9.29 5.28
N VAL A 42 0.94 10.45 5.28
CA VAL A 42 2.09 10.75 4.40
C VAL A 42 3.23 9.75 4.60
N LYS A 43 3.61 9.49 5.87
CA LYS A 43 4.70 8.57 6.20
C LYS A 43 4.36 7.14 5.77
N TYR A 44 3.11 6.73 5.98
CA TYR A 44 2.63 5.42 5.53
C TYR A 44 2.77 5.24 4.02
N PHE A 45 2.27 6.19 3.21
CA PHE A 45 2.37 6.10 1.75
C PHE A 45 3.82 6.02 1.29
N THR A 46 4.70 6.89 1.81
CA THR A 46 6.11 6.92 1.42
C THR A 46 6.84 5.61 1.74
N GLU A 47 6.65 5.06 2.95
CA GLU A 47 7.34 3.83 3.34
C GLU A 47 6.79 2.61 2.61
N LEU A 48 5.48 2.55 2.34
CA LEU A 48 4.89 1.44 1.58
C LEU A 48 5.35 1.48 0.11
N GLU A 49 5.32 2.65 -0.54
CA GLU A 49 5.81 2.83 -1.92
C GLU A 49 7.27 2.36 -2.03
N LYS A 50 8.13 2.87 -1.16
CA LYS A 50 9.55 2.50 -1.11
C LYS A 50 9.73 0.99 -0.89
N SER A 51 8.96 0.40 0.01
CA SER A 51 9.08 -1.03 0.31
C SER A 51 8.69 -1.91 -0.86
N ILE A 52 7.65 -1.53 -1.62
CA ILE A 52 7.26 -2.22 -2.85
C ILE A 52 8.33 -2.04 -3.94
N GLU A 53 8.89 -0.82 -4.09
CA GLU A 53 9.96 -0.55 -5.05
C GLU A 53 11.27 -1.29 -4.74
N CYS A 54 11.54 -1.61 -3.48
CA CYS A 54 12.69 -2.41 -3.06
C CYS A 54 12.52 -3.92 -3.27
N LEU A 55 11.34 -4.41 -3.67
CA LEU A 55 11.13 -5.84 -3.94
C LEU A 55 11.93 -6.28 -5.17
N SER A 56 12.73 -7.33 -5.00
CA SER A 56 13.42 -7.95 -6.12
C SER A 56 12.41 -8.65 -7.05
N PRO A 57 12.37 -8.32 -8.36
CA PRO A 57 11.51 -9.01 -9.32
C PRO A 57 11.78 -10.52 -9.39
N LEU A 58 13.02 -10.94 -9.09
CA LEU A 58 13.42 -12.35 -9.13
C LEU A 58 12.82 -13.17 -7.98
N ALA A 59 12.33 -12.51 -6.92
CA ALA A 59 11.70 -13.15 -5.77
C ALA A 59 10.18 -13.26 -5.90
N LEU A 60 9.62 -12.89 -7.05
CA LEU A 60 8.18 -12.81 -7.30
C LEU A 60 7.82 -13.66 -8.52
N ASN A 61 6.70 -14.38 -8.45
CA ASN A 61 6.10 -14.94 -9.66
C ASN A 61 5.40 -13.82 -10.48
N SER A 62 4.95 -14.16 -11.69
CA SER A 62 4.32 -13.18 -12.60
C SER A 62 3.09 -12.50 -12.00
N THR A 63 2.23 -13.24 -11.30
CA THR A 63 1.03 -12.72 -10.63
C THR A 63 1.40 -11.77 -9.50
N GLN A 64 2.33 -12.17 -8.63
CA GLN A 64 2.81 -11.34 -7.52
C GLN A 64 3.46 -10.06 -8.04
N PHE A 65 4.34 -10.17 -9.03
CA PHE A 65 4.98 -9.01 -9.64
C PHE A 65 3.92 -8.05 -10.21
N SER A 66 2.97 -8.56 -10.98
CA SER A 66 1.86 -7.79 -11.54
C SER A 66 1.02 -7.10 -10.45
N CYS A 67 0.68 -7.81 -9.36
CA CYS A 67 -0.07 -7.26 -8.23
C CYS A 67 0.71 -6.18 -7.48
N PHE A 68 2.01 -6.35 -7.25
CA PHE A 68 2.84 -5.30 -6.63
C PHE A 68 3.00 -4.07 -7.53
N ARG A 69 3.11 -4.25 -8.84
CA ARG A 69 3.13 -3.11 -9.78
C ARG A 69 1.80 -2.38 -9.80
N TYR A 70 0.69 -3.11 -9.77
CA TYR A 70 -0.63 -2.54 -9.65
C TYR A 70 -0.82 -1.80 -8.32
N ALA A 71 -0.37 -2.38 -7.21
CA ALA A 71 -0.42 -1.77 -5.88
C ALA A 71 0.24 -0.39 -5.87
N LEU A 72 1.41 -0.21 -6.50
CA LEU A 72 2.06 1.10 -6.63
C LEU A 72 1.20 2.13 -7.37
N ILE A 73 0.52 1.73 -8.44
CA ILE A 73 -0.34 2.63 -9.22
C ILE A 73 -1.52 3.06 -8.36
N PHE A 74 -2.19 2.10 -7.72
CA PHE A 74 -3.37 2.37 -6.90
C PHE A 74 -3.03 3.19 -5.65
N LEU A 75 -1.89 2.90 -5.01
CA LEU A 75 -1.40 3.63 -3.85
C LEU A 75 -1.15 5.11 -4.14
N ARG A 76 -0.65 5.45 -5.34
CA ARG A 76 -0.46 6.83 -5.79
C ARG A 76 -1.80 7.55 -6.01
N LEU A 77 -2.83 6.83 -6.47
CA LEU A 77 -4.19 7.38 -6.57
C LEU A 77 -4.74 7.71 -5.18
N LEU A 78 -4.67 6.76 -4.24
CA LEU A 78 -5.11 6.97 -2.85
C LEU A 78 -4.34 8.13 -2.20
N SER A 79 -3.01 8.18 -2.36
CA SER A 79 -2.16 9.26 -1.82
C SER A 79 -2.57 10.64 -2.36
N LYS A 80 -2.97 10.73 -3.63
CA LYS A 80 -3.49 11.96 -4.23
C LYS A 80 -4.84 12.33 -3.62
N GLU A 81 -5.75 11.38 -3.47
CA GLU A 81 -7.07 11.59 -2.87
C GLU A 81 -6.97 12.06 -1.40
N GLU A 82 -6.09 11.47 -0.60
CA GLU A 82 -5.84 11.89 0.79
C GLU A 82 -5.33 13.33 0.87
N LYS A 83 -4.48 13.76 -0.06
CA LYS A 83 -4.00 15.15 -0.12
C LYS A 83 -5.10 16.12 -0.49
N THR A 84 -6.03 15.73 -1.37
CA THR A 84 -7.17 16.58 -1.77
C THR A 84 -8.28 16.63 -0.73
N ALA A 85 -8.54 15.54 0.00
CA ALA A 85 -9.54 15.47 1.05
C ALA A 85 -9.14 16.24 2.32
N GLY A 86 -7.85 16.59 2.47
CA GLY A 86 -7.31 17.35 3.59
C GLY A 86 -7.14 18.86 3.37
N LEU A 87 -7.55 19.43 2.22
CA LEU A 87 -7.62 20.89 2.06
C LEU A 87 -8.95 21.40 2.62
N PRO A 88 -8.96 22.24 3.68
CA PRO A 88 -10.13 23.06 3.96
C PRO A 88 -10.31 24.05 2.80
N ALA A 89 -11.55 24.14 2.30
CA ALA A 89 -11.99 25.22 1.43
C ALA A 89 -11.95 26.58 2.15
#